data_AF-A0AA39SY85-F1
#
_entry.id   AF-A0AA39SY85-F1
#
_cell.length_a   1.000
_cell.length_b   1.000
_cell.length_c   1.000
_cell.angle_alpha   90.00
_cell.angle_beta   90.00
_cell.angle_gamma   90.00
#
_symmetry.space_group_name_H-M   'P 1'
#
loop_
_entity.id
_entity.type
_entity.pdbx_description
1 polymer ?
#
loop_
_entity_poly.entity_id
_entity_poly.type
_entity_poly.pdbx_seq_one_letter_code
_entity_poly.pdbx_strand_id
1 'polypeptide(L)'
;MWIALKDKFGGTSTTKLRRLTIKFDTYRKRQNHDMRQHLREMSNMIRELKSAGHTLTDEQQIQAVIRSLPNSWENMKINMTHNDNIKTFDDISRHVELEDERLEAAKASGQLYMAESSKRKTKGFKRKGKNGNFQKGNS
;
A
#
# COMPACT_ATOMS: atom_id res chain seq x y z
N MET A 1 32.89 -25.44 -29.59
CA MET A 1 33.50 -24.42 -28.68
C MET A 1 32.47 -23.50 -28.03
N TRP A 2 31.29 -23.23 -28.63
CA TRP A 2 30.29 -22.32 -28.04
C TRP A 2 29.46 -22.91 -26.89
N ILE A 3 29.22 -24.23 -26.92
CA ILE A 3 28.49 -24.97 -25.88
C ILE A 3 29.22 -24.93 -24.52
N ALA A 4 30.55 -24.97 -24.51
CA ALA A 4 31.37 -24.95 -23.29
C ALA A 4 31.41 -23.59 -22.58
N LEU A 5 31.22 -22.48 -23.33
CA LEU A 5 31.12 -21.13 -22.76
C LEU A 5 29.72 -20.88 -22.18
N LYS A 6 28.66 -21.42 -22.80
CA LYS A 6 27.30 -21.40 -22.25
C LYS A 6 27.20 -22.19 -20.94
N ASP A 7 27.99 -23.25 -20.80
CA ASP A 7 28.01 -24.06 -19.57
C ASP A 7 28.81 -23.40 -18.44
N LYS A 8 29.91 -22.69 -18.75
CA LYS A 8 30.72 -21.96 -17.76
C LYS A 8 30.22 -20.55 -17.43
N PHE A 9 29.46 -19.90 -18.32
CA PHE A 9 29.01 -18.50 -18.17
C PHE A 9 27.54 -18.24 -18.53
N GLY A 10 26.82 -19.20 -19.13
CA GLY A 10 25.43 -19.04 -19.59
C GLY A 10 24.37 -19.56 -18.62
N GLY A 11 24.75 -20.32 -17.60
CA GLY A 11 23.89 -20.63 -16.46
C GLY A 11 24.03 -19.58 -15.38
N THR A 12 22.93 -19.01 -14.89
CA THR A 12 22.98 -18.21 -13.66
C THR A 12 23.54 -19.11 -12.55
N SER A 13 24.69 -18.74 -11.97
CA SER A 13 25.28 -19.50 -10.85
C SER A 13 24.21 -19.81 -9.81
N THR A 14 24.18 -21.04 -9.31
CA THR A 14 23.26 -21.50 -8.27
C THR A 14 23.23 -20.55 -7.07
N THR A 15 24.36 -19.94 -6.73
CA THR A 15 24.49 -18.91 -5.70
C THR A 15 23.71 -17.64 -6.02
N LYS A 16 23.77 -17.15 -7.27
CA LYS A 16 23.02 -15.97 -7.71
C LYS A 16 21.52 -16.24 -7.72
N LEU A 17 21.10 -17.43 -8.16
CA LEU A 17 19.70 -17.83 -8.10
C LEU A 17 19.19 -17.86 -6.65
N ARG A 18 19.90 -18.55 -5.74
CA ARG A 18 19.56 -18.57 -4.31
C ARG A 18 19.42 -17.18 -3.71
N ARG A 19 20.36 -16.28 -4.02
CA ARG A 19 20.32 -14.89 -3.55
C ARG A 19 19.09 -14.15 -4.07
N LEU A 20 18.72 -14.33 -5.34
CA LEU A 20 17.54 -13.70 -5.93
C LEU A 20 16.24 -14.23 -5.31
N THR A 21 16.13 -15.54 -5.12
CA THR A 21 14.98 -16.17 -4.46
C THR A 21 14.81 -15.65 -3.04
N ILE A 22 15.89 -15.64 -2.23
CA ILE A 22 15.85 -15.11 -0.86
C ILE A 22 15.43 -13.63 -0.87
N LYS A 23 15.99 -12.82 -1.76
CA LYS A 23 15.63 -11.41 -1.88
C LYS A 23 14.14 -11.25 -2.22
N PHE A 24 13.62 -12.04 -3.14
CA PHE A 24 12.22 -12.00 -3.55
C PHE A 24 11.27 -12.40 -2.42
N ASP A 25 11.52 -13.52 -1.74
CA ASP A 25 10.65 -14.05 -0.68
C ASP A 25 10.61 -13.16 0.58
N THR A 26 11.74 -12.51 0.86
CA THR A 26 11.89 -11.61 2.02
C THR A 26 11.56 -10.16 1.69
N TYR A 27 11.27 -9.83 0.43
CA TYR A 27 10.98 -8.46 0.03
C TYR A 27 9.71 -7.95 0.70
N ARG A 28 9.76 -6.71 1.18
CA ARG A 28 8.65 -6.01 1.84
C ARG A 28 8.56 -4.59 1.30
N LYS A 29 7.34 -4.06 1.25
CA LYS A 29 7.07 -2.68 0.87
C LYS A 29 7.81 -1.71 1.78
N ARG A 30 8.69 -0.89 1.20
CA ARG A 30 9.49 0.08 1.95
C ARG A 30 8.67 1.32 2.29
N GLN A 31 8.96 1.94 3.43
CA GLN A 31 8.21 3.13 3.89
C GLN A 31 8.34 4.31 2.91
N ASN A 32 9.52 4.46 2.29
CA ASN A 32 9.85 5.55 1.39
C ASN A 32 9.40 5.34 -0.07
N HIS A 33 8.83 4.18 -0.41
CA HIS A 33 8.34 3.89 -1.77
C HIS A 33 6.81 3.95 -1.80
N ASP A 34 6.25 4.45 -2.89
CA ASP A 34 4.82 4.28 -3.19
C ASP A 34 4.52 2.84 -3.65
N MET A 35 3.24 2.48 -3.76
CA MET A 35 2.86 1.12 -4.17
C MET A 35 3.30 0.79 -5.59
N ARG A 36 3.28 1.75 -6.52
CA ARG A 36 3.68 1.54 -7.91
C ARG A 36 5.17 1.21 -8.03
N GLN A 37 6.01 1.91 -7.28
CA GLN A 37 7.45 1.65 -7.17
C GLN A 37 7.72 0.26 -6.58
N HIS A 38 6.98 -0.10 -5.52
CA HIS A 38 7.06 -1.41 -4.90
C HIS A 38 6.74 -2.54 -5.90
N LEU A 39 5.62 -2.45 -6.62
CA LEU A 39 5.20 -3.43 -7.61
C LEU A 39 6.18 -3.52 -8.79
N ARG A 40 6.74 -2.38 -9.22
CA ARG A 40 7.79 -2.35 -10.27
C ARG A 40 9.04 -3.11 -9.84
N GLU A 41 9.48 -2.97 -8.60
CA GLU A 41 10.61 -3.74 -8.08
C GLU A 41 10.31 -5.25 -8.04
N MET A 42 9.10 -5.63 -7.62
CA MET A 42 8.68 -7.04 -7.65
C MET A 42 8.65 -7.60 -9.07
N SER A 43 8.08 -6.86 -10.03
CA SER A 43 8.06 -7.24 -11.45
C SER A 43 9.48 -7.44 -12.00
N ASN A 44 10.42 -6.55 -11.63
CA ASN A 44 11.82 -6.68 -12.02
C ASN A 44 12.46 -7.96 -11.43
N MET A 45 12.21 -8.28 -10.17
CA MET A 45 12.71 -9.52 -9.55
C MET A 45 12.12 -10.78 -10.20
N ILE A 46 10.83 -10.78 -10.56
CA ILE A 46 10.18 -11.87 -11.29
C ILE A 46 10.85 -12.07 -12.66
N ARG A 47 11.13 -10.97 -13.39
CA ARG A 47 11.85 -11.01 -14.67
C ARG A 47 13.28 -11.53 -14.51
N GLU A 48 13.99 -11.11 -13.46
CA GLU A 48 15.34 -11.60 -13.15
C GLU A 48 15.34 -13.10 -12.84
N LEU A 49 14.40 -13.58 -12.02
CA LEU A 49 14.22 -15.01 -11.73
C LEU A 49 13.93 -15.81 -13.00
N LYS A 50 13.01 -15.32 -13.84
CA LYS A 50 12.70 -15.94 -15.14
C LYS A 50 13.92 -16.02 -16.04
N SER A 51 14.70 -14.93 -16.13
CA SER A 51 15.95 -14.90 -16.92
C SER A 51 17.03 -15.84 -16.37
N ALA A 52 17.00 -16.11 -15.07
CA ALA A 52 17.87 -17.07 -14.40
C ALA A 52 17.42 -18.54 -14.56
N GLY A 53 16.35 -18.80 -15.32
CA GLY A 53 15.78 -20.13 -15.53
C GLY A 53 14.78 -20.58 -14.47
N HIS A 54 14.36 -19.69 -13.57
CA HIS A 54 13.38 -19.98 -12.53
C HIS A 54 12.06 -19.26 -12.81
N THR A 55 11.09 -19.98 -13.35
CA THR A 55 9.76 -19.44 -13.67
C THR A 55 8.82 -19.65 -12.49
N LEU A 56 8.31 -18.56 -11.93
CA LEU A 56 7.29 -18.58 -10.88
C LEU A 56 5.90 -18.73 -11.51
N THR A 57 5.03 -19.52 -10.89
CA THR A 57 3.62 -19.57 -11.27
C THR A 57 2.92 -18.26 -10.92
N ASP A 58 1.79 -17.97 -11.57
CA ASP A 58 1.02 -16.76 -11.23
C ASP A 58 0.60 -16.74 -9.76
N GLU A 59 0.15 -17.88 -9.22
CA GLU A 59 -0.17 -18.02 -7.81
C GLU A 59 1.02 -17.69 -6.89
N GLN A 60 2.23 -18.15 -7.23
CA GLN A 60 3.43 -17.81 -6.46
C GLN A 60 3.72 -16.31 -6.49
N GLN A 61 3.52 -15.66 -7.64
CA GLN A 61 3.70 -14.23 -7.79
C GLN A 61 2.65 -13.45 -6.97
N ILE A 62 1.38 -13.86 -7.01
CA ILE A 62 0.29 -13.26 -6.24
C ILE A 62 0.57 -13.37 -4.74
N GLN A 63 0.88 -14.58 -4.25
CA GLN A 63 1.20 -14.81 -2.85
C GLN A 63 2.41 -14.00 -2.38
N ALA A 64 3.41 -13.84 -3.25
CA ALA A 64 4.56 -12.97 -2.97
C ALA A 64 4.14 -11.51 -2.81
N VAL A 65 3.29 -10.98 -3.70
CA VAL A 65 2.77 -9.61 -3.58
C VAL A 65 2.00 -9.45 -2.27
N ILE A 66 1.05 -10.33 -1.96
CA ILE A 66 0.24 -10.26 -0.73
C ILE A 66 1.13 -10.24 0.52
N ARG A 67 2.14 -11.13 0.59
CA ARG A 67 3.07 -11.21 1.74
C ARG A 67 4.00 -10.00 1.86
N SER A 68 4.28 -9.33 0.74
CA SER A 68 5.18 -8.18 0.71
C SER A 68 4.53 -6.89 1.24
N LEU A 69 3.20 -6.84 1.31
CA LEU A 69 2.44 -5.67 1.75
C LEU A 69 2.65 -5.37 3.25
N PRO A 70 2.60 -4.09 3.65
CA PRO A 70 2.82 -3.69 5.04
C PRO A 70 1.70 -4.21 5.96
N ASN A 71 1.96 -4.26 7.27
CA ASN A 71 0.99 -4.74 8.27
C ASN A 71 -0.28 -3.87 8.35
N SER A 72 -0.19 -2.59 7.98
CA SER A 72 -1.38 -1.71 7.87
C SER A 72 -2.39 -2.17 6.80
N TRP A 73 -2.02 -3.12 5.94
CA TRP A 73 -2.86 -3.68 4.88
C TRP A 73 -3.43 -5.07 5.23
N GLU A 74 -3.37 -5.53 6.48
CA GLU A 74 -3.76 -6.90 6.86
C GLU A 74 -5.17 -7.30 6.39
N ASN A 75 -6.16 -6.43 6.61
CA ASN A 75 -7.53 -6.67 6.13
C ASN A 75 -7.59 -6.82 4.61
N MET A 76 -6.81 -6.02 3.88
CA MET A 76 -6.76 -6.09 2.43
C MET A 76 -6.11 -7.38 1.94
N LYS A 77 -5.04 -7.84 2.60
CA LYS A 77 -4.40 -9.13 2.29
C LYS A 77 -5.42 -10.27 2.36
N ILE A 78 -6.24 -10.30 3.41
CA ILE A 78 -7.31 -11.31 3.56
C ILE A 78 -8.28 -11.23 2.39
N ASN A 79 -8.74 -10.03 2.00
CA ASN A 79 -9.67 -9.87 0.88
C ASN A 79 -9.07 -10.38 -0.44
N MET A 80 -7.80 -10.08 -0.72
CA MET A 80 -7.13 -10.51 -1.95
C MET A 80 -6.89 -12.02 -1.98
N THR A 81 -6.53 -12.65 -0.85
CA THR A 81 -6.33 -14.10 -0.76
C THR A 81 -7.58 -14.91 -1.10
N HIS A 82 -8.77 -14.37 -0.85
CA HIS A 82 -10.05 -15.05 -1.11
C HIS A 82 -10.74 -14.55 -2.37
N ASN A 83 -10.06 -13.79 -3.24
CA ASN A 83 -10.65 -13.23 -4.45
C ASN A 83 -10.24 -14.03 -5.69
N ASP A 84 -11.11 -14.93 -6.14
CA ASP A 84 -10.89 -15.81 -7.30
C ASP A 84 -10.72 -15.07 -8.64
N ASN A 85 -10.99 -13.76 -8.70
CA ASN A 85 -10.79 -12.96 -9.89
C ASN A 85 -9.32 -12.52 -10.07
N ILE A 86 -8.49 -12.64 -9.03
CA ILE A 86 -7.08 -12.29 -9.09
C ILE A 86 -6.31 -13.53 -9.57
N LYS A 87 -5.92 -13.54 -10.86
CA LYS A 87 -5.32 -14.73 -11.48
C LYS A 87 -3.89 -14.51 -11.95
N THR A 88 -3.46 -13.27 -12.09
CA THR A 88 -2.13 -12.91 -12.58
C THR A 88 -1.47 -11.84 -11.73
N PHE A 89 -0.17 -11.62 -11.95
CA PHE A 89 0.55 -10.50 -11.36
C PHE A 89 -0.07 -9.14 -11.72
N ASP A 90 -0.61 -9.00 -12.93
CA ASP A 90 -1.22 -7.75 -13.38
C ASP A 90 -2.56 -7.49 -12.67
N ASP A 91 -3.34 -8.54 -12.39
CA ASP A 91 -4.60 -8.42 -11.65
C ASP A 91 -4.36 -7.95 -10.22
N ILE A 92 -3.42 -8.59 -9.49
CA ILE A 92 -3.09 -8.20 -8.12
C ILE A 92 -2.46 -6.81 -8.07
N SER A 93 -1.61 -6.46 -9.05
CA SER A 93 -0.98 -5.14 -9.13
C SER A 93 -2.04 -4.05 -9.28
N ARG A 94 -2.98 -4.22 -10.21
CA ARG A 94 -4.08 -3.26 -10.42
C ARG A 94 -4.96 -3.13 -9.18
N HIS A 95 -5.28 -4.24 -8.53
CA HIS A 95 -6.08 -4.24 -7.32
C HIS A 95 -5.40 -3.44 -6.19
N VAL A 96 -4.11 -3.68 -5.96
CA VAL A 96 -3.32 -2.96 -4.94
C VAL A 96 -3.25 -1.47 -5.26
N GLU A 97 -3.03 -1.08 -6.51
CA GLU A 97 -2.97 0.32 -6.92
C GLU A 97 -4.31 1.05 -6.69
N LEU A 98 -5.43 0.44 -7.09
CA LEU A 98 -6.77 1.02 -6.88
C LEU A 98 -7.09 1.21 -5.39
N GLU A 99 -6.69 0.25 -4.56
CA GLU A 99 -6.88 0.34 -3.11
C GLU A 99 -6.00 1.41 -2.46
N ASP A 100 -4.78 1.61 -2.97
CA ASP A 100 -3.88 2.68 -2.49
C ASP A 100 -4.47 4.05 -2.84
N GLU A 101 -4.93 4.23 -4.09
CA GLU A 101 -5.61 5.45 -4.53
C GLU A 101 -6.88 5.74 -3.72
N ARG A 102 -7.67 4.70 -3.42
CA ARG A 102 -8.87 4.83 -2.57
C ARG A 102 -8.52 5.31 -1.17
N LEU A 103 -7.46 4.76 -0.56
CA LEU A 103 -7.01 5.16 0.78
C LEU A 103 -6.48 6.59 0.79
N GLU A 104 -5.76 7.01 -0.24
CA GLU A 104 -5.27 8.39 -0.36
C GLU A 104 -6.42 9.38 -0.56
N ALA A 105 -7.41 9.06 -1.38
CA ALA A 105 -8.62 9.89 -1.55
C ALA A 105 -9.43 10.01 -0.25
N ALA A 106 -9.54 8.93 0.52
CA ALA A 106 -10.21 8.94 1.83
C ALA A 106 -9.48 9.83 2.84
N LYS A 107 -8.13 9.84 2.85
CA LYS A 107 -7.34 10.74 3.70
C LYS A 107 -7.53 12.20 3.30
N ALA A 108 -7.48 12.50 2.01
CA ALA A 108 -7.65 13.86 1.49
C ALA A 108 -9.05 14.43 1.82
N SER A 109 -10.10 13.62 1.63
CA SER A 109 -11.47 14.03 1.97
C SER A 109 -11.65 14.24 3.48
N GLY A 110 -11.13 13.33 4.32
CA GLY A 110 -11.16 13.50 5.77
C GLY A 110 -10.49 14.80 6.25
N GLN A 111 -9.32 15.15 5.70
CA GLN A 111 -8.64 16.40 6.02
C GLN A 111 -9.43 17.65 5.59
N LEU A 112 -10.07 17.61 4.42
CA LEU A 112 -10.91 18.74 3.94
C LEU A 112 -12.06 19.03 4.92
N TYR A 113 -12.78 18.00 5.36
CA TYR A 113 -13.89 18.16 6.32
C TYR A 113 -13.43 18.70 7.68
N MET A 114 -12.25 18.27 8.17
CA MET A 114 -11.70 18.78 9.43
C MET A 114 -11.25 20.25 9.33
N ALA A 115 -10.65 20.65 8.20
CA ALA A 115 -10.22 22.03 7.96
C ALA A 115 -11.40 23.01 7.84
N GLU A 116 -12.52 22.59 7.22
CA GLU A 116 -13.73 23.41 7.13
C GLU A 116 -14.40 23.61 8.51
N SER A 117 -14.40 22.57 9.34
CA SER A 117 -14.95 22.64 10.70
C SER A 117 -14.19 23.61 11.60
N SER A 118 -12.86 23.71 11.44
CA SER A 118 -12.01 24.64 12.19
C SER A 118 -12.21 26.10 11.78
N LYS A 119 -12.68 26.38 10.56
CA LYS A 119 -13.01 27.75 10.12
C LYS A 119 -14.34 28.27 10.71
N ARG A 120 -15.17 27.41 11.31
CA ARG A 120 -16.47 27.79 11.91
C ARG A 120 -16.43 28.01 13.42
N LYS A 121 -15.28 28.33 14.02
CA LYS A 121 -15.22 28.91 15.37
C LYS A 121 -14.72 30.36 15.31
N THR A 122 -15.67 31.30 15.33
CA THR A 122 -15.67 32.52 16.15
C THR A 122 -16.73 33.53 15.66
N LYS A 123 -18.00 33.29 16.00
CA LYS A 123 -18.90 34.40 16.37
C LYS A 123 -19.64 33.99 17.62
N GLY A 124 -19.13 34.48 18.76
CA GLY A 124 -19.67 34.18 20.08
C GLY A 124 -21.11 34.62 20.20
N PHE A 125 -21.99 33.67 20.51
CA PHE A 125 -23.33 33.96 21.02
C PHE A 125 -23.16 34.49 22.45
N LYS A 126 -23.03 35.81 22.57
CA LYS A 126 -23.01 36.52 23.85
C LYS A 126 -24.43 36.47 24.45
N ARG A 127 -24.72 35.49 25.30
CA ARG A 127 -25.96 35.47 26.10
C ARG A 127 -25.89 36.61 27.11
N LYS A 128 -26.73 37.63 26.89
CA LYS A 128 -26.88 38.80 27.77
C LYS A 128 -27.75 38.42 28.96
N GLY A 129 -27.12 38.16 30.11
CA GLY A 129 -27.83 38.03 31.39
C GLY A 129 -28.44 39.38 31.78
N LYS A 130 -29.77 39.46 31.91
CA LYS A 130 -30.45 40.61 32.49
C LYS A 130 -30.33 40.51 34.02
N ASN A 131 -29.46 41.33 34.61
CA ASN A 131 -29.57 41.73 36.01
C ASN A 131 -30.79 42.65 36.15
N GLY A 132 -31.81 42.20 36.87
CA GLY A 132 -32.93 43.02 37.32
C GLY A 132 -32.80 43.27 38.82
N ASN A 133 -32.14 44.37 39.19
CA ASN A 133 -32.25 44.95 40.53
C ASN A 133 -33.51 45.83 40.55
N PHE A 134 -34.45 45.57 41.44
CA PHE A 134 -35.51 46.53 41.79
C PHE A 134 -35.57 46.66 43.31
N GLN A 135 -35.11 47.81 43.80
CA GLN A 135 -35.31 48.26 45.18
C GLN A 135 -36.62 49.06 45.26
N LYS A 136 -37.46 48.66 46.23
CA LYS A 136 -38.14 49.47 47.27
C LYS A 136 -39.02 50.69 46.86
N GLY A 137 -40.25 50.71 47.36
CA GLY A 137 -41.05 51.93 47.52
C GLY A 137 -42.48 51.70 47.99
N ASN A 138 -42.79 52.20 49.20
CA ASN A 138 -44.07 52.19 49.92
C ASN A 138 -45.31 52.63 49.11
N SER A 139 -46.47 52.12 49.53
CA SER A 139 -47.53 52.93 50.17
C SER A 139 -48.50 52.05 50.96
#